data_AF-A0A1V5LPI8-F1
#
_entry.id   AF-A0A1V5LPI8-F1
#
_cell.length_a   1.000
_cell.length_b   1.000
_cell.length_c   1.000
_cell.angle_alpha   90.00
_cell.angle_beta   90.00
_cell.angle_gamma   90.00
#
_symmetry.space_group_name_H-M   'P 1'
#
loop_
_entity.id
_entity.type
_entity.pdbx_description
1 polymer ?
#
loop_
_entity_poly.entity_id
_entity_poly.type
_entity_poly.pdbx_seq_one_letter_code
_entity_poly.pdbx_strand_id
1 'polypeptide(L)'
;MIYEALTGHDGHSPVNASEPKVLLLLSLATSIDAMAVGLSFALLHVPLFPAVLIIGVTTFLFSGAGVYLGKRAAAHTGKYVEILGGLILIGIGLKILLEHLQLLP
;
A
#
# COMPACT_ATOMS: atom_id res chain seq x y z
N MET A 1 -2.19 10.27 4.74
CA MET A 1 -2.68 10.30 3.34
C MET A 1 -3.96 11.11 3.21
N ILE A 2 -5.16 10.61 3.55
CA ILE A 2 -6.40 11.42 3.39
C ILE A 2 -6.43 12.66 4.28
N TYR A 3 -6.06 12.51 5.57
CA TYR A 3 -6.03 13.64 6.50
C TYR A 3 -5.08 14.76 6.04
N GLU A 4 -3.87 14.39 5.60
CA GLU A 4 -2.87 15.31 5.03
C GLU A 4 -3.44 16.07 3.82
N ALA A 5 -4.02 15.33 2.88
CA ALA A 5 -4.57 15.89 1.65
C ALA A 5 -5.79 16.79 1.90
N LEU A 6 -6.61 16.52 2.92
CA LEU A 6 -7.76 17.38 3.25
C LEU A 6 -7.34 18.62 4.05
N THR A 7 -6.35 18.49 4.93
CA THR A 7 -5.99 19.56 5.87
C THR A 7 -5.05 20.60 5.24
N GLY A 8 -4.42 20.30 4.10
CA GLY A 8 -3.54 21.26 3.40
C GLY A 8 -2.40 21.76 4.29
N HIS A 9 -1.99 20.96 5.27
CA HIS A 9 -0.90 21.28 6.17
C HIS A 9 0.42 21.13 5.40
N ASP A 10 0.84 22.18 4.70
CA ASP A 10 2.13 22.28 4.01
C ASP A 10 3.32 22.43 4.98
N GLY A 11 3.14 22.01 6.25
CA GLY A 11 4.04 22.32 7.36
C GLY A 11 5.17 21.32 7.61
N HIS A 12 5.19 20.18 6.92
CA HIS A 12 6.29 19.22 7.01
C HIS A 12 7.16 19.30 5.77
N SER A 13 8.46 19.55 5.98
CA SER A 13 9.48 19.45 4.94
C SER A 13 9.33 18.11 4.19
N PRO A 14 9.56 18.08 2.86
CA PRO A 14 9.41 16.87 2.07
C PRO A 14 10.17 15.73 2.74
N VAL A 15 9.46 14.66 3.10
CA VAL A 15 10.05 13.49 3.75
C VAL A 15 11.12 12.96 2.81
N ASN A 16 12.38 13.03 3.25
CA ASN A 16 13.48 12.63 2.42
C ASN A 16 13.51 11.10 2.37
N ALA A 17 13.10 10.53 1.25
CA ALA A 17 13.06 9.08 1.05
C ALA A 17 14.43 8.41 1.20
N SER A 18 15.52 9.19 1.18
CA SER A 18 16.89 8.70 1.41
C SER A 18 17.25 8.63 2.90
N GLU A 19 16.39 9.11 3.81
CA GLU A 19 16.66 9.07 5.24
C GLU A 19 16.55 7.62 5.76
N PRO A 20 17.59 7.08 6.42
CA PRO A 20 17.60 5.68 6.85
C PRO A 20 16.49 5.36 7.84
N LYS A 21 16.06 6.32 8.67
CA LYS A 21 14.92 6.14 9.59
C LYS A 21 13.61 5.89 8.85
N VAL A 22 13.38 6.65 7.76
CA VAL A 22 12.19 6.51 6.91
C VAL A 22 12.22 5.15 6.21
N LEU A 23 13.37 4.78 5.62
CA LEU A 23 13.54 3.49 4.95
C LEU A 23 13.37 2.31 5.92
N LEU A 24 13.92 2.38 7.12
CA LEU A 24 13.75 1.35 8.15
C LEU A 24 12.28 1.20 8.55
N LEU A 25 11.59 2.30 8.84
CA LEU A 25 10.17 2.26 9.20
C LEU A 25 9.31 1.73 8.06
N LEU A 26 9.54 2.20 6.83
CA LEU A 26 8.81 1.74 5.64
C LEU A 26 9.05 0.25 5.39
N SER A 27 10.31 -0.20 5.42
CA SER A 27 10.65 -1.61 5.21
C SER A 27 10.04 -2.52 6.29
N LEU A 28 10.01 -2.07 7.55
CA LEU A 28 9.37 -2.79 8.64
C LEU A 28 7.84 -2.88 8.44
N ALA A 29 7.20 -1.75 8.11
CA ALA A 29 5.76 -1.70 7.84
C ALA A 29 5.37 -2.61 6.66
N THR A 30 6.12 -2.55 5.56
CA THR A 30 5.91 -3.42 4.39
C THR A 30 6.21 -4.89 4.68
N SER A 31 7.16 -5.20 5.56
CA SER A 31 7.45 -6.58 5.96
C SER A 31 6.32 -7.19 6.79
N ILE A 32 5.70 -6.42 7.69
CA ILE A 32 4.55 -6.90 8.49
C ILE A 32 3.34 -7.18 7.58
N ASP A 33 3.11 -6.32 6.59
CA ASP A 33 2.05 -6.50 5.59
C ASP A 33 2.26 -7.80 4.76
N ALA A 34 3.48 -8.03 4.26
CA ALA A 34 3.81 -9.26 3.53
C ALA A 34 3.71 -10.53 4.42
N MET A 35 4.07 -10.41 5.70
CA MET A 35 3.95 -11.52 6.67
C MET A 35 2.49 -11.92 6.90
N ALA A 36 1.58 -10.94 6.99
CA ALA A 36 0.16 -11.21 7.20
C ALA A 36 -0.42 -12.06 6.05
N VAL A 37 -0.14 -11.70 4.79
CA VAL A 37 -0.55 -12.48 3.61
C VAL A 37 0.09 -13.87 3.60
N GLY A 38 1.37 -13.97 3.98
CA GLY A 38 2.09 -15.25 4.07
C GLY A 38 1.45 -16.22 5.07
N LEU A 39 1.06 -15.73 6.25
CA LEU A 39 0.34 -16.53 7.25
C LEU A 39 -1.05 -16.93 6.75
N SER A 40 -1.78 -16.03 6.08
CA SER A 40 -3.07 -16.35 5.47
C SER A 40 -2.98 -17.51 4.47
N PHE A 41 -1.96 -17.55 3.62
CA PHE A 41 -1.77 -18.67 2.67
C PHE A 41 -1.41 -19.99 3.36
N ALA A 42 -0.64 -19.94 4.45
CA ALA A 42 -0.34 -21.14 5.24
C ALA A 42 -1.61 -21.75 5.83
N LEU A 43 -2.57 -20.92 6.26
CA LEU A 43 -3.86 -21.39 6.77
C LEU A 43 -4.79 -21.90 5.65
N LEU A 44 -4.76 -21.25 4.48
CA LEU A 44 -5.59 -21.59 3.32
C LEU A 44 -5.06 -22.78 2.48
N HIS A 45 -3.93 -23.40 2.87
CA HIS A 45 -3.31 -24.54 2.16
C HIS A 45 -3.05 -24.30 0.66
N VAL A 46 -2.82 -23.04 0.27
CA VAL A 46 -2.54 -22.65 -1.12
C VAL A 46 -1.08 -22.99 -1.46
N PRO A 47 -0.78 -23.50 -2.68
CA PRO A 47 0.60 -23.72 -3.10
C PRO A 47 1.41 -22.41 -3.09
N LEU A 48 2.38 -22.32 -2.18
CA LEU A 48 3.20 -21.14 -1.92
C LEU A 48 4.01 -20.67 -3.15
N PHE A 49 4.65 -21.61 -3.85
CA PHE A 49 5.53 -21.30 -4.98
C PHE A 49 4.85 -20.48 -6.09
N PRO A 50 3.72 -20.93 -6.69
CA PRO A 50 3.04 -20.15 -7.72
C PRO A 50 2.44 -18.85 -7.18
N ALA A 51 1.93 -18.84 -5.94
CA ALA A 51 1.36 -17.63 -5.34
C ALA A 51 2.39 -16.51 -5.18
N VAL A 52 3.56 -16.84 -4.60
CA VAL A 52 4.66 -15.87 -4.40
C VAL A 52 5.23 -15.38 -5.73
N LEU A 53 5.33 -16.25 -6.75
CA LEU A 53 5.78 -15.85 -8.08
C LEU A 53 4.84 -14.81 -8.71
N ILE A 54 3.53 -15.05 -8.66
CA ILE A 54 2.52 -14.15 -9.23
C ILE A 54 2.53 -12.80 -8.48
N ILE A 55 2.53 -12.82 -7.14
CA ILE A 55 2.57 -11.60 -6.34
C ILE A 55 3.87 -10.85 -6.60
N GLY A 56 5.03 -11.51 -6.58
CA GLY A 56 6.31 -10.87 -6.84
C GLY A 56 6.38 -10.19 -8.21
N VAL A 57 5.95 -10.89 -9.28
CA VAL A 57 5.95 -10.33 -10.63
C VAL A 57 4.97 -9.16 -10.74
N THR A 58 3.74 -9.31 -10.25
CA THR A 58 2.73 -8.24 -10.31
C THR A 58 3.17 -7.02 -9.49
N THR A 59 3.60 -7.20 -8.24
CA THR A 59 4.11 -6.11 -7.39
C THR A 59 5.31 -5.42 -8.01
N PHE A 60 6.24 -6.16 -8.62
CA PHE A 60 7.40 -5.57 -9.30
C PHE A 60 6.99 -4.69 -10.49
N LEU A 61 6.09 -5.19 -11.34
CA LEU A 61 5.58 -4.44 -12.50
C LEU A 61 4.81 -3.19 -12.06
N PHE A 62 3.90 -3.32 -11.08
CA PHE A 62 3.13 -2.19 -10.55
C PHE A 62 4.00 -1.17 -9.83
N SER A 63 4.98 -1.60 -9.05
CA SER A 63 5.92 -0.70 -8.37
C SER A 63 6.79 0.05 -9.37
N GLY A 64 7.34 -0.65 -10.37
CA GLY A 64 8.11 -0.02 -11.45
C GLY A 64 7.29 1.00 -12.24
N ALA A 65 6.07 0.64 -12.64
CA ALA A 65 5.13 1.55 -13.30
C ALA A 65 4.76 2.73 -12.40
N GLY A 66 4.51 2.49 -11.12
CA GLY A 66 4.17 3.51 -10.13
C GLY A 66 5.29 4.52 -9.92
N VAL A 67 6.55 4.08 -9.87
CA VAL A 67 7.72 4.98 -9.78
C VAL A 67 7.86 5.83 -11.05
N TYR A 68 7.68 5.22 -12.23
CA TYR A 68 7.77 5.94 -13.50
C TYR A 68 6.64 6.97 -13.66
N LEU A 69 5.39 6.57 -13.42
CA LEU A 69 4.23 7.48 -13.43
C LEU A 69 4.33 8.53 -12.34
N GLY A 70 4.78 8.16 -11.14
CA GLY A 70 4.96 9.06 -10.00
C GLY A 70 5.95 10.18 -10.30
N LYS A 71 7.10 9.85 -10.92
CA LYS A 71 8.08 10.87 -11.34
C LYS A 71 7.52 11.86 -12.36
N ARG A 72 6.62 11.43 -13.26
CA ARG A 72 6.03 12.28 -14.31
C ARG A 72 4.80 13.06 -13.81
N ALA A 73 3.99 12.46 -12.92
CA ALA A 73 2.74 13.02 -12.41
C ALA A 73 2.90 13.87 -11.13
N ALA A 74 4.08 13.82 -10.48
CA ALA A 74 4.39 14.60 -9.28
C ALA A 74 4.17 16.11 -9.44
N ALA A 75 4.23 16.64 -10.66
CA ALA A 75 4.13 18.08 -10.91
C ALA A 75 2.72 18.68 -10.80
N HIS A 76 1.63 17.89 -10.88
CA HIS A 76 0.27 18.48 -10.91
C HIS A 76 -0.86 17.65 -10.28
N THR A 77 -0.66 16.36 -9.96
CA THR A 77 -1.78 15.46 -9.59
C THR A 77 -1.57 14.72 -8.25
N GLY A 78 -0.49 15.02 -7.51
CA GLY A 78 -0.13 14.29 -6.29
C GLY A 78 -1.25 14.22 -5.25
N LYS A 79 -1.92 15.34 -4.99
CA LYS A 79 -3.01 15.45 -4.00
C LYS A 79 -4.22 14.56 -4.32
N TYR A 80 -4.61 14.47 -5.60
CA TYR A 80 -5.73 13.62 -6.01
C TYR A 80 -5.40 12.13 -5.92
N VAL A 81 -4.17 11.76 -6.29
CA VAL A 81 -3.70 10.37 -6.20
C VAL A 81 -3.59 9.91 -4.75
N GLU A 82 -3.15 10.78 -3.84
CA GLU A 82 -3.06 10.50 -2.41
C GLU A 82 -4.43 10.25 -1.76
N ILE A 83 -5.43 11.06 -2.11
CA ILE A 83 -6.82 10.87 -1.64
C ILE A 83 -7.40 9.57 -2.19
N LEU A 84 -7.25 9.31 -3.49
CA LEU A 84 -7.75 8.09 -4.14
C LEU A 84 -7.13 6.84 -3.50
N GLY A 85 -5.81 6.82 -3.30
CA GLY A 85 -5.11 5.70 -2.68
C GLY A 85 -5.59 5.43 -1.25
N GLY A 86 -5.76 6.49 -0.44
CA GLY A 86 -6.31 6.33 0.90
C GLY A 86 -7.76 5.84 0.92
N LEU A 87 -8.60 6.29 -0.02
CA LEU A 87 -10.00 5.88 -0.08
C LEU A 87 -10.12 4.39 -0.46
N ILE A 88 -9.30 3.93 -1.40
CA ILE A 88 -9.21 2.51 -1.78
C ILE A 88 -8.79 1.66 -0.57
N LEU A 89 -7.78 2.08 0.19
CA LEU A 89 -7.32 1.36 1.39
C LEU A 89 -8.41 1.27 2.48
N ILE A 90 -9.13 2.36 2.75
CA ILE A 90 -10.27 2.34 3.68
C ILE A 90 -11.35 1.38 3.18
N GLY A 91 -11.66 1.40 1.88
CA GLY A 91 -12.63 0.50 1.27
C GLY A 91 -12.25 -0.98 1.42
N ILE A 92 -10.99 -1.34 1.14
CA ILE A 92 -10.49 -2.71 1.29
C ILE A 92 -10.56 -3.15 2.76
N GLY A 93 -10.10 -2.32 3.70
CA GLY A 93 -10.14 -2.64 5.12
C GLY A 93 -11.57 -2.83 5.63
N LEU A 94 -12.50 -1.97 5.23
CA LEU A 94 -13.90 -2.09 5.59
C LEU A 94 -14.55 -3.35 4.99
N LYS A 95 -14.23 -3.67 3.73
CA LYS A 95 -14.69 -4.89 3.08
C LYS A 95 -14.26 -6.14 3.85
N ILE A 96 -12.97 -6.24 4.19
CA ILE A 96 -12.43 -7.38 4.95
C ILE A 96 -13.09 -7.49 6.33
N LEU A 97 -13.29 -6.36 7.01
CA LEU A 97 -13.93 -6.32 8.33
C LEU A 97 -15.38 -6.83 8.27
N LEU A 98 -16.17 -6.36 7.29
CA LEU A 98 -17.57 -6.76 7.14
C LEU A 98 -17.72 -8.22 6.71
N GLU A 99 -16.82 -8.72 5.86
CA GLU A 99 -16.75 -10.11 5.42
C GLU A 99 -16.45 -11.04 6.60
N HIS A 100 -15.56 -10.64 7.52
CA HIS A 100 -15.28 -11.41 8.74
C HIS A 100 -16.36 -11.29 9.82
N LEU A 101 -17.14 -10.20 9.85
CA LEU A 101 -18.25 -10.03 10.79
C LEU A 101 -19.54 -10.74 10.35
N GLN A 102 -19.53 -11.47 9.23
CA GLN A 102 -20.70 -12.13 8.63
C GLN A 102 -21.88 -11.19 8.33
N LEU A 103 -21.63 -9.88 8.17
CA LEU A 103 -22.66 -8.87 7.87
C LEU A 103 -22.94 -8.72 6.36
N LEU A 104 -22.06 -9.24 5.49
CA LEU A 104 -22.29 -9.39 4.06
C LEU A 104 -22.21 -10.89 3.66
N PRO A 105 -23.07 -11.37 2.73
CA PRO A 105 -23.01 -12.72 2.18
C PRO A 105 -21.79 -12.96 1.30
#